data_AF-A0A7Y3MCR7-F1
#
_entry.id   AF-A0A7Y3MCR7-F1
#
_cell.length_a   1.000
_cell.length_b   1.000
_cell.length_c   1.000
_cell.angle_alpha   90.00
_cell.angle_beta   90.00
_cell.angle_gamma   90.00
#
_symmetry.space_group_name_H-M   'P 1'
#
loop_
_entity.id
_entity.type
_entity.pdbx_description
1 polymer ?
#
loop_
_entity_poly.entity_id
_entity_poly.type
_entity_poly.pdbx_seq_one_letter_code
_entity_poly.pdbx_strand_id
1 'polypeptide(L)'
;GMYHAEIIAKVGKMLGGVTYGASVDEALTHFELAIELVSHSPIAHIEFANGLYLLFGDKRLDDVTDLYVKASEMKAADAMERLDIEAALAELE
;
A
#
# COMPACT_ATOMS: atom_id res chain seq x y z
N GLY A 1 3.16 6.91 2.44
CA GLY A 1 3.76 5.59 2.67
C GLY A 1 4.76 5.23 1.58
N MET A 2 4.29 5.16 0.33
CA MET A 2 5.00 4.49 -0.77
C MET A 2 6.45 4.97 -1.02
N TYR A 3 6.73 6.28 -0.91
CA TYR A 3 8.10 6.81 -1.01
C TYR A 3 9.10 6.06 -0.11
N HIS A 4 8.77 5.88 1.18
CA HIS A 4 9.67 5.19 2.12
C HIS A 4 9.77 3.70 1.80
N ALA A 5 8.64 3.06 1.47
CA ALA A 5 8.58 1.62 1.16
C ALA A 5 9.42 1.26 -0.07
N GLU A 6 9.26 2.00 -1.16
CA GLU A 6 10.01 1.82 -2.41
C GLU A 6 11.52 2.00 -2.25
N ILE A 7 11.94 3.03 -1.52
CA ILE A 7 13.36 3.26 -1.26
C ILE A 7 13.92 2.11 -0.41
N ILE A 8 13.22 1.71 0.64
CA ILE A 8 13.66 0.61 1.50
C ILE A 8 13.75 -0.70 0.73
N ALA A 9 12.77 -1.01 -0.13
CA ALA A 9 12.77 -2.20 -0.95
C ALA A 9 13.95 -2.22 -1.96
N LYS A 10 14.27 -1.07 -2.56
CA LYS A 10 15.32 -0.96 -3.59
C LYS A 10 16.73 -0.95 -3.03
N VAL A 11 16.98 -0.19 -1.97
CA VAL A 11 18.35 0.06 -1.47
C VAL A 11 18.59 -0.46 -0.05
N GLY A 12 17.58 -1.04 0.59
CA GLY A 12 17.65 -1.54 1.95
C GLY A 12 17.47 -0.45 3.02
N LYS A 13 17.00 -0.85 4.21
CA LYS A 13 16.65 0.06 5.32
C LYS A 13 17.79 0.98 5.73
N MET A 14 19.02 0.45 5.87
CA MET A 14 20.16 1.24 6.36
C MET A 14 20.57 2.33 5.37
N LEU A 15 20.79 1.96 4.10
CA LEU A 15 21.19 2.93 3.07
C LEU A 15 20.05 3.90 2.80
N GLY A 16 18.82 3.41 2.66
CA GLY A 16 17.61 4.21 2.47
C GLY A 16 17.41 5.26 3.56
N GLY A 17 17.62 4.89 4.82
CA GLY A 17 17.56 5.82 5.95
C GLY A 17 18.64 6.90 5.89
N VAL A 18 19.89 6.54 5.60
CA VAL A 18 21.02 7.48 5.60
C VAL A 18 21.00 8.45 4.41
N THR A 19 20.63 8.00 3.22
CA THR A 19 20.73 8.82 2.00
C THR A 19 19.42 9.51 1.60
N TYR A 20 18.27 8.96 2.01
CA TYR A 20 16.96 9.47 1.59
C TYR A 20 15.99 9.76 2.74
N GLY A 21 16.39 9.49 3.99
CA GLY A 21 15.50 9.60 5.15
C GLY A 21 14.34 8.59 5.11
N ALA A 22 14.48 7.46 4.42
CA ALA A 22 13.41 6.48 4.34
C ALA A 22 13.24 5.73 5.69
N SER A 23 11.99 5.49 6.09
CA SER A 23 11.63 4.96 7.41
C SER A 23 10.42 4.04 7.27
N VAL A 24 10.50 2.84 7.86
CA VAL A 24 9.38 1.90 7.91
C VAL A 24 8.21 2.49 8.72
N ASP A 25 8.52 3.13 9.84
CA ASP A 25 7.51 3.64 10.77
C ASP A 25 6.75 4.82 10.17
N GLU A 26 7.45 5.72 9.46
CA GLU A 26 6.80 6.82 8.72
C GLU A 26 6.01 6.28 7.52
N ALA A 27 6.50 5.21 6.86
CA ALA A 27 5.74 4.56 5.79
C ALA A 27 4.36 4.12 6.29
N LEU A 28 4.33 3.36 7.39
CA LEU A 28 3.13 2.85 8.03
C LEU A 28 2.22 3.99 8.51
N THR A 29 2.77 4.95 9.26
CA THR A 29 2.02 6.13 9.74
C THR A 29 1.31 6.85 8.60
N HIS A 30 1.99 7.03 7.47
CA HIS A 30 1.41 7.72 6.32
C HIS A 30 0.38 6.88 5.55
N PHE A 31 0.52 5.56 5.53
CA PHE A 31 -0.51 4.69 4.94
C PHE A 31 -1.77 4.65 5.80
N GLU A 32 -1.61 4.50 7.12
CA GLU A 32 -2.71 4.52 8.08
C GLU A 32 -3.48 5.86 8.01
N LEU A 33 -2.76 6.98 7.99
CA LEU A 33 -3.37 8.30 7.82
C LEU A 33 -4.12 8.44 6.48
N ALA A 34 -3.60 7.86 5.39
CA ALA A 34 -4.30 7.86 4.11
C ALA A 34 -5.64 7.11 4.21
N ILE A 35 -5.66 5.95 4.88
CA ILE A 35 -6.91 5.21 5.14
C ILE A 35 -7.87 6.03 6.01
N GLU A 36 -7.38 6.72 7.03
CA GLU A 36 -8.24 7.57 7.87
C GLU A 36 -8.90 8.71 7.08
N LEU A 37 -8.14 9.36 6.20
CA LEU A 37 -8.61 10.51 5.43
C LEU A 37 -9.52 10.12 4.25
N VAL A 38 -9.20 9.02 3.56
CA VAL A 38 -9.88 8.60 2.31
C VAL A 38 -10.23 7.12 2.32
N SER A 39 -10.81 6.65 3.43
CA SER A 39 -11.20 5.24 3.63
C SER A 39 -12.08 4.63 2.52
N HIS A 40 -12.77 5.46 1.74
CA HIS A 40 -13.63 5.05 0.63
C HIS A 40 -12.89 4.83 -0.70
N SER A 41 -11.60 5.18 -0.80
CA SER A 41 -10.87 5.15 -2.07
C SER A 41 -10.11 3.83 -2.23
N PRO A 42 -10.35 3.05 -3.30
CA PRO A 42 -9.70 1.75 -3.51
C PRO A 42 -8.17 1.86 -3.56
N ILE A 43 -7.65 2.89 -4.25
CA ILE A 43 -6.20 3.08 -4.39
C ILE A 43 -5.50 3.26 -3.04
N ALA A 44 -6.14 3.83 -2.03
CA ALA A 44 -5.54 3.99 -0.71
C ALA A 44 -5.26 2.63 -0.05
N HIS A 45 -6.16 1.65 -0.22
CA HIS A 45 -5.98 0.29 0.29
C HIS A 45 -4.95 -0.48 -0.54
N ILE A 46 -4.98 -0.35 -1.87
CA ILE A 46 -4.00 -0.97 -2.79
C ILE A 46 -2.57 -0.49 -2.50
N GLU A 47 -2.38 0.82 -2.36
CA GLU A 47 -1.06 1.39 -2.07
C GLU A 47 -0.56 0.96 -0.68
N PHE A 48 -1.46 0.79 0.29
CA PHE A 48 -1.08 0.24 1.58
C PHE A 48 -0.70 -1.26 1.46
N ALA A 49 -1.46 -2.06 0.72
CA ALA A 49 -1.17 -3.46 0.47
C ALA A 49 0.23 -3.61 -0.18
N ASN A 50 0.48 -2.88 -1.26
CA ASN A 50 1.77 -2.83 -1.93
C ASN A 50 2.89 -2.38 -1.00
N GLY A 51 2.65 -1.33 -0.21
CA GLY A 51 3.60 -0.84 0.78
C GLY A 51 3.96 -1.90 1.83
N LEU A 52 2.98 -2.65 2.34
CA LEU A 52 3.21 -3.74 3.29
C LEU A 52 4.02 -4.86 2.65
N TYR A 53 3.69 -5.26 1.42
CA TYR A 53 4.43 -6.30 0.72
C TYR A 53 5.89 -5.90 0.45
N LEU A 54 6.14 -4.66 -0.01
CA LEU A 54 7.49 -4.14 -0.20
C LEU A 54 8.33 -4.14 1.09
N LEU A 55 7.70 -3.86 2.24
CA LEU A 55 8.40 -3.72 3.52
C LEU A 55 8.59 -5.05 4.27
N PHE A 56 7.63 -5.98 4.13
CA PHE A 56 7.56 -7.18 4.97
C PHE A 56 7.45 -8.49 4.20
N GLY A 57 7.18 -8.44 2.89
CA GLY A 57 6.91 -9.61 2.05
C GLY A 57 5.86 -10.52 2.68
N ASP A 58 6.12 -11.82 2.62
CA ASP A 58 5.19 -12.86 3.07
C ASP A 58 4.83 -12.78 4.57
N LYS A 59 5.59 -12.05 5.38
CA LYS A 59 5.31 -11.90 6.83
C LYS A 59 4.03 -11.14 7.14
N ARG A 60 3.49 -10.41 6.16
CA ARG A 60 2.24 -9.65 6.27
C ARG A 60 1.30 -9.97 5.11
N LEU A 61 1.44 -11.15 4.50
CA LEU A 61 0.65 -11.52 3.32
C LEU A 61 -0.85 -11.50 3.60
N ASP A 62 -1.27 -11.97 4.78
CA ASP A 62 -2.68 -11.93 5.18
C ASP A 62 -3.24 -10.49 5.17
N ASP A 63 -2.50 -9.51 5.72
CA ASP A 63 -2.92 -8.11 5.71
C ASP A 63 -2.92 -7.50 4.29
N VAL A 64 -1.96 -7.89 3.45
CA VAL A 64 -1.89 -7.48 2.04
C VAL A 64 -3.13 -7.97 1.31
N THR A 65 -3.47 -9.26 1.46
CA THR A 65 -4.66 -9.86 0.86
C THR A 65 -5.93 -9.20 1.37
N ASP A 66 -6.06 -8.95 2.68
CA ASP A 66 -7.23 -8.29 3.27
C ASP A 66 -7.46 -6.89 2.68
N LEU A 67 -6.39 -6.13 2.45
CA LEU A 67 -6.47 -4.80 1.82
C LEU A 67 -6.89 -4.88 0.35
N TYR A 68 -6.39 -5.86 -0.41
CA TYR A 68 -6.82 -6.07 -1.79
C TYR A 68 -8.28 -6.51 -1.89
N VAL A 69 -8.72 -7.45 -1.05
CA VAL A 69 -10.12 -7.85 -0.95
C VAL A 69 -10.98 -6.62 -0.66
N LYS A 70 -10.61 -5.84 0.36
CA LYS A 70 -11.34 -4.63 0.71
C LYS A 70 -11.42 -3.64 -0.45
N ALA A 71 -10.34 -3.42 -1.17
CA ALA A 71 -10.32 -2.54 -2.35
C ALA A 71 -11.25 -3.05 -3.46
N SER A 72 -11.24 -4.37 -3.73
CA SER A 72 -12.03 -4.99 -4.79
C SER A 72 -13.55 -4.96 -4.53
N GLU A 73 -13.97 -4.89 -3.27
CA GLU A 73 -15.39 -4.86 -2.87
C GLU A 73 -15.98 -3.45 -2.80
N MET A 74 -15.18 -2.41 -3.08
CA MET A 74 -15.62 -1.02 -2.99
C MET A 74 -16.55 -0.61 -4.13
N LYS A 75 -17.24 0.51 -3.94
CA LYS A 75 -18.04 1.13 -5.00
C LYS A 75 -17.27 2.31 -5.59
N ALA A 76 -16.86 2.19 -6.85
CA ALA A 76 -16.20 3.27 -7.56
C ALA A 76 -17.05 4.53 -7.65
N ALA A 77 -16.46 5.68 -7.30
CA ALA A 77 -17.03 7.00 -7.50
C ALA A 77 -16.81 7.53 -8.92
N ASP A 78 -15.74 7.09 -9.59
CA ASP A 78 -15.37 7.52 -10.93
C ASP A 78 -14.77 6.39 -11.79
N ALA A 79 -14.25 6.76 -12.96
CA ALA A 79 -13.65 5.79 -13.87
C ALA A 79 -12.27 5.29 -13.43
N MET A 80 -11.50 6.10 -12.68
CA MET A 80 -10.19 5.69 -12.16
C MET A 80 -10.37 4.64 -11.08
N GLU A 81 -11.28 4.87 -10.14
CA GLU A 81 -11.54 3.92 -9.05
C GLU A 81 -12.11 2.59 -9.55
N ARG A 82 -12.77 2.56 -10.73
CA ARG A 82 -13.12 1.30 -11.39
C ARG A 82 -11.89 0.51 -11.82
N LEU A 83 -10.89 1.18 -12.40
CA LEU A 83 -9.63 0.53 -12.78
C LEU A 83 -8.87 0.07 -11.55
N ASP A 84 -8.92 0.83 -10.45
CA ASP A 84 -8.29 0.42 -9.19
C ASP A 84 -8.94 -0.86 -8.62
N ILE A 85 -10.28 -0.95 -8.64
CA ILE A 85 -11.00 -2.17 -8.25
C ILE A 85 -10.61 -3.36 -9.12
N GLU A 86 -10.55 -3.17 -10.44
CA GLU A 86 -10.12 -4.21 -11.39
C GLU A 86 -8.67 -4.64 -11.13
N ALA A 87 -7.77 -3.71 -10.83
CA ALA A 87 -6.40 -4.00 -10.45
C ALA A 87 -6.33 -4.80 -9.14
N ALA A 88 -7.11 -4.43 -8.13
CA ALA A 88 -7.17 -5.18 -6.87
C ALA A 88 -7.67 -6.62 -7.06
N LEU A 89 -8.65 -6.85 -7.95
CA LEU A 89 -9.11 -8.20 -8.30
C LEU A 89 -7.99 -9.01 -8.98
N ALA A 90 -7.24 -8.41 -9.89
CA ALA A 90 -6.17 -9.09 -10.61
C ALA A 90 -5.02 -9.55 -9.68
N GLU A 91 -4.78 -8.86 -8.58
CA GLU A 91 -3.78 -9.25 -7.57
C GLU A 91 -4.24 -10.41 -6.66
N LEU A 92 -5.54 -10.76 -6.69
CA LEU A 92 -6.12 -11.88 -5.93
C LEU A 92 -6.25 -13.18 -6.74
N GLU A 93 -6.00 -13.15 -8.06
CA GLU A 93 -6.01 -14.32 -8.95
C GLU A 93 -4.68 -15.09 -8.95
#